data_AF-A0ABD5SW11-F1
#
_entry.id   AF-A0ABD5SW11-F1
#
_cell.length_a   1.000
_cell.length_b   1.000
_cell.length_c   1.000
_cell.angle_alpha   90.00
_cell.angle_beta   90.00
_cell.angle_gamma   90.00
#
_symmetry.space_group_name_H-M   'P 1'
#
loop_
_entity.id
_entity.type
_entity.pdbx_description
1 polymer ?
#
loop_
_entity_poly.entity_id
_entity_poly.type
_entity_poly.pdbx_seq_one_letter_code
_entity_poly.pdbx_strand_id
1 'polypeptide(L)'
;DGSEEGGRSGGITVAAVDTDGIDGATDVAGALVDETTVDDLDTAREALDENDVYPYLEARESLVFTGPTGTNLNDLRVLVVGE
;
A
#
# COMPACT_ATOMS: atom_id res chain seq x y z
N ASP A 1 -3.73 5.29 30.67
CA ASP A 1 -4.18 6.04 29.50
C ASP A 1 -3.16 5.77 28.41
N GLY A 2 -3.22 4.69 27.65
CA GLY A 2 -4.38 3.95 27.16
C GLY A 2 -4.22 3.77 25.65
N SER A 3 -3.00 3.47 25.16
CA SER A 3 -2.78 3.11 23.77
C SER A 3 -2.94 1.60 23.66
N GLU A 4 -4.05 1.21 23.05
CA GLU A 4 -4.48 -0.17 22.88
C GLU A 4 -3.39 -1.01 22.20
N GLU A 5 -2.73 -1.87 22.98
CA GLU A 5 -2.11 -3.08 22.45
C GLU A 5 -3.25 -4.02 22.04
N GLY A 6 -3.85 -3.75 20.89
CA GLY A 6 -4.76 -4.68 20.22
C GLY A 6 -3.99 -5.94 19.86
N GLY A 7 -4.28 -7.03 20.57
CA GLY A 7 -3.72 -8.35 20.26
C GLY A 7 -3.99 -8.69 18.80
N ARG A 8 -2.94 -8.74 17.99
CA ARG A 8 -3.00 -9.14 16.59
C ARG A 8 -3.32 -10.63 16.52
N SER A 9 -4.57 -10.95 16.24
CA SER A 9 -4.91 -12.16 15.48
C SER A 9 -4.23 -11.99 14.11
N GLY A 10 -3.37 -12.90 13.69
CA GLY A 10 -2.49 -12.77 12.53
C GLY A 10 -3.14 -12.22 11.26
N GLY A 11 -2.96 -10.92 11.01
CA GLY A 11 -3.38 -10.23 9.79
C GLY A 11 -2.40 -10.44 8.63
N ILE A 12 -2.80 -10.07 7.42
CA ILE A 12 -1.96 -10.14 6.23
C ILE A 12 -1.66 -8.72 5.77
N THR A 13 -0.38 -8.38 5.67
CA THR A 13 0.06 -7.09 5.12
C THR A 13 0.85 -7.33 3.84
N VAL A 14 0.57 -6.56 2.80
CA VAL A 14 1.26 -6.58 1.51
C VAL A 14 1.84 -5.21 1.23
N ALA A 15 3.09 -5.16 0.79
CA ALA A 15 3.68 -3.94 0.22
C ALA A 15 4.17 -4.20 -1.20
N ALA A 16 3.90 -3.26 -2.08
CA ALA A 16 4.43 -3.19 -3.43
C ALA A 16 5.13 -1.85 -3.60
N VAL A 17 6.45 -1.87 -3.82
CA VAL A 17 7.27 -0.65 -3.85
C VAL A 17 8.29 -0.73 -4.98
N ASP A 18 8.34 0.30 -5.82
CA ASP A 18 9.33 0.46 -6.87
C ASP A 18 10.60 1.08 -6.27
N THR A 19 11.74 0.44 -6.53
CA THR A 19 12.98 0.73 -5.82
C THR A 19 13.62 2.06 -6.19
N ASP A 20 13.20 2.71 -7.26
CA ASP A 20 13.61 4.08 -7.60
C ASP A 20 12.81 5.16 -6.87
N GLY A 21 11.74 4.76 -6.18
CA GLY A 21 10.89 5.62 -5.39
C GLY A 21 9.76 6.29 -6.18
N ILE A 22 9.49 5.84 -7.41
CA ILE A 22 8.49 6.40 -8.32
C ILE A 22 7.69 5.25 -8.96
N ASP A 23 6.41 5.12 -8.60
CA ASP A 23 5.45 4.21 -9.23
C ASP A 23 4.65 4.96 -10.31
N GLY A 24 4.78 4.53 -11.56
CA GLY A 24 4.12 5.15 -12.70
C GLY A 24 4.47 6.64 -12.89
N ALA A 25 3.45 7.47 -13.07
CA ALA A 25 3.59 8.92 -13.30
C ALA A 25 3.28 9.75 -12.02
N THR A 26 3.55 9.18 -10.85
CA THR A 26 3.20 9.76 -9.54
C THR A 26 4.46 10.14 -8.74
N ASP A 27 4.28 10.61 -7.50
CA ASP A 27 5.36 10.86 -6.54
C ASP A 27 5.43 9.82 -5.41
N VAL A 28 4.62 8.77 -5.49
CA VAL A 28 4.67 7.62 -4.57
C VAL A 28 5.65 6.58 -5.10
N ALA A 29 6.23 5.80 -4.19
CA ALA A 29 7.01 4.63 -4.53
C ALA A 29 6.14 3.36 -4.67
N GLY A 30 4.86 3.43 -4.29
CA GLY A 30 3.92 2.31 -4.32
C GLY A 30 2.97 2.36 -3.13
N ALA A 31 2.58 1.21 -2.58
CA ALA A 31 1.57 1.11 -1.51
C ALA A 31 1.83 -0.03 -0.51
N LEU A 32 1.30 0.14 0.71
CA LEU A 32 1.23 -0.85 1.79
C LEU A 32 -0.23 -1.01 2.20
N VAL A 33 -0.73 -2.23 2.11
CA VAL A 33 -2.14 -2.56 2.34
C VAL A 33 -2.27 -3.73 3.31
N ASP A 34 -3.37 -3.76 4.05
CA ASP A 34 -3.77 -4.86 4.93
C ASP A 34 -5.26 -5.19 4.78
N GLU A 35 -5.79 -6.06 5.65
CA GLU A 35 -7.20 -6.46 5.63
C GLU A 35 -8.19 -5.31 5.83
N THR A 36 -7.76 -4.16 6.34
CA THR A 36 -8.60 -2.98 6.57
C THR A 36 -8.59 -2.00 5.40
N THR A 37 -7.62 -2.13 4.49
CA THR A 37 -7.48 -1.22 3.34
C THR A 37 -8.63 -1.38 2.35
N VAL A 38 -9.08 -2.61 2.07
CA VAL A 38 -10.20 -2.85 1.15
C VAL A 38 -11.50 -3.00 1.94
N ASP A 39 -12.12 -1.88 2.27
CA ASP A 39 -13.38 -1.77 3.01
C ASP A 39 -14.62 -1.93 2.10
N ASP A 40 -14.52 -1.49 0.84
CA ASP A 40 -15.53 -1.68 -0.20
C ASP A 40 -14.90 -2.26 -1.47
N LEU A 41 -15.32 -3.47 -1.82
CA LEU A 41 -14.74 -4.24 -2.92
C LEU A 41 -15.13 -3.72 -4.31
N ASP A 42 -16.33 -3.15 -4.44
CA ASP A 42 -16.81 -2.64 -5.72
C ASP A 42 -16.07 -1.35 -6.08
N THR A 43 -15.90 -0.44 -5.12
CA THR A 43 -15.11 0.80 -5.27
C THR A 43 -13.64 0.48 -5.56
N ALA A 44 -13.05 -0.50 -4.88
CA ALA A 44 -11.67 -0.93 -5.14
C ALA A 44 -11.49 -1.47 -6.57
N ARG A 45 -12.46 -2.24 -7.05
CA ARG A 45 -12.46 -2.78 -8.42
C ARG A 45 -12.66 -1.70 -9.46
N GLU A 46 -13.56 -0.74 -9.21
CA GLU A 46 -13.76 0.40 -10.11
C GLU A 46 -12.45 1.19 -10.27
N ALA A 47 -11.77 1.52 -9.18
CA ALA A 47 -10.47 2.20 -9.23
C ALA A 47 -9.40 1.40 -10.02
N LEU A 48 -9.40 0.07 -9.89
CA LEU A 48 -8.51 -0.80 -10.67
C LEU A 48 -8.88 -0.83 -12.16
N ASP A 49 -10.17 -0.96 -12.49
CA ASP A 49 -10.67 -1.01 -13.86
C ASP A 49 -10.41 0.32 -14.60
N GLU A 50 -10.47 1.44 -13.88
CA GLU A 50 -10.15 2.77 -14.39
C GLU A 50 -8.63 3.05 -14.45
N ASN A 51 -7.80 2.16 -13.90
CA ASN A 51 -6.35 2.37 -13.70
C ASN A 51 -6.04 3.64 -12.88
N ASP A 52 -6.95 4.01 -11.96
CA ASP A 52 -6.86 5.20 -11.10
C ASP A 52 -6.98 4.81 -9.62
N VAL A 53 -6.05 3.97 -9.16
CA VAL A 53 -6.02 3.50 -7.76
C VAL A 53 -5.46 4.53 -6.78
N TYR A 54 -4.83 5.60 -7.27
CA TYR A 54 -4.15 6.57 -6.42
C TYR A 54 -5.10 7.24 -5.42
N PRO A 55 -6.26 7.83 -5.83
CA PRO A 55 -7.17 8.46 -4.87
C PRO A 55 -7.78 7.46 -3.88
N TYR A 56 -8.00 6.21 -4.32
CA TYR A 56 -8.49 5.14 -3.46
C TYR A 56 -7.51 4.85 -2.33
N LEU A 57 -6.23 4.66 -2.66
CA LEU A 57 -5.17 4.35 -1.70
C LEU A 57 -4.78 5.56 -0.83
N GLU A 58 -4.83 6.77 -1.39
CA GLU A 58 -4.58 8.02 -0.66
C GLU A 58 -5.59 8.23 0.46
N ALA A 59 -6.89 8.04 0.18
CA ALA A 59 -7.96 8.18 1.16
C ALA A 59 -7.86 7.21 2.35
N ARG A 60 -7.02 6.16 2.21
CA ARG A 60 -6.78 5.10 3.20
C ARG A 60 -5.38 5.16 3.80
N GLU A 61 -4.64 6.23 3.52
CA GLU A 61 -3.26 6.43 4.00
C GLU A 61 -2.33 5.24 3.67
N SER A 62 -2.60 4.56 2.55
CA SER A 62 -1.91 3.32 2.15
C SER A 62 -0.75 3.55 1.17
N LEU A 63 -0.50 4.80 0.78
CA LEU A 63 0.58 5.18 -0.14
C LEU A 63 1.94 5.19 0.56
N VAL A 64 2.97 4.70 -0.13
CA VAL A 64 4.36 4.68 0.35
C VAL A 64 5.15 5.76 -0.37
N PHE A 65 5.68 6.72 0.38
CA PHE A 65 6.55 7.77 -0.14
C PHE A 65 7.98 7.55 0.36
N THR A 66 8.92 7.39 -0.57
CA THR A 66 10.36 7.37 -0.26
C THR A 66 11.09 8.59 -0.80
N GLY A 67 10.52 9.24 -1.81
CA GLY A 67 11.24 10.13 -2.72
C GLY A 67 12.24 9.35 -3.60
N PRO A 68 12.94 10.04 -4.52
CA PRO A 68 13.91 9.41 -5.42
C PRO A 68 15.04 8.75 -4.63
N THR A 69 15.21 7.44 -4.79
CA THR A 69 16.21 6.67 -4.02
C THR A 69 17.61 6.73 -4.66
N GLY A 70 17.69 7.07 -5.94
CA GLY A 70 18.94 7.14 -6.71
C GLY A 70 19.43 5.79 -7.25
N THR A 71 18.61 4.73 -7.20
CA THR A 71 18.88 3.41 -7.79
C THR A 71 17.61 2.86 -8.43
N ASN A 72 17.71 1.87 -9.34
CA ASN A 72 16.54 1.14 -9.83
C ASN A 72 16.90 -0.33 -10.02
N LEU A 73 16.29 -1.19 -9.19
CA LEU A 73 16.35 -2.65 -9.24
C LEU A 73 14.96 -3.26 -9.54
N ASN A 74 14.09 -2.49 -10.18
CA ASN A 74 12.67 -2.76 -10.39
C ASN A 74 11.87 -2.81 -9.07
N ASP A 75 10.94 -3.75 -9.00
CA ASP A 75 9.87 -3.86 -8.03
C ASP A 75 10.28 -4.73 -6.82
N LEU A 76 10.01 -4.25 -5.61
CA LEU A 76 10.03 -5.05 -4.38
C LEU A 76 8.60 -5.35 -3.95
N ARG A 77 8.31 -6.63 -3.67
CA ARG A 77 7.05 -7.09 -3.10
C ARG A 77 7.31 -7.79 -1.77
N VAL A 78 6.58 -7.41 -0.73
CA VAL A 78 6.70 -7.99 0.62
C VAL A 78 5.33 -8.46 1.09
N LEU A 79 5.26 -9.68 1.61
CA LEU A 79 4.06 -10.26 2.23
C LEU A 79 4.42 -10.65 3.66
N VAL A 80 3.70 -10.09 4.63
CA VAL A 80 3.82 -10.45 6.04
C VAL A 80 2.53 -11.15 6.46
N VAL A 81 2.69 -12.31 7.09
CA VAL A 81 1.59 -13.08 7.68
C VAL A 81 1.81 -13.08 9.19
N GLY A 82 0.88 -12.46 9.92
CA GLY A 82 0.91 -12.44 11.39
C GLY A 82 0.60 -13.82 11.99
N GLU A 83 0.94 -13.99 13.27
CA GLU A 83 0.73 -15.23 14.03
C GLU A 83 -0.71 -15.40 14.55
#